data_AF-A0A1F7D127-F1
#
_entry.id   AF-A0A1F7D127-F1
#
_cell.length_a   1.000
_cell.length_b   1.000
_cell.length_c   1.000
_cell.angle_alpha   90.00
_cell.angle_beta   90.00
_cell.angle_gamma   90.00
#
_symmetry.space_group_name_H-M   'P 1'
#
loop_
_entity.id
_entity.type
_entity.pdbx_description
1 polymer ?
#
loop_
_entity_poly.entity_id
_entity_poly.type
_entity_poly.pdbx_seq_one_letter_code
_entity_poly.pdbx_strand_id
1 'polypeptide(L)'
;MMDPEILLSAQDKFRELSEKFDGFISVILDNWRGYRFIYNVEMTACCRYGCVRCPLAVLLKDEKDGAFTARLLPAGKRDKRLFGPQNFLNCKSISQYQNCYTDFLVERCFTREEIFGELDLVKNMQIIYSRFGAEKNKETAFRQGVVRNAIALSGVRKAELIQEYVRLNPGFFGSH
;
A
#
# COMPACT_ATOMS: atom_id res chain seq x y z
N MET A 1 14.62 -2.33 2.28
CA MET A 1 14.12 -2.31 3.67
C MET A 1 13.59 -0.90 3.92
N MET A 2 12.51 -0.75 4.69
CA MET A 2 12.00 0.57 5.09
C MET A 2 13.09 1.32 5.88
N ASP A 3 13.24 2.62 5.62
CA ASP A 3 14.17 3.47 6.36
C ASP A 3 13.67 3.61 7.82
N PRO A 4 14.50 3.30 8.84
CA PRO A 4 14.11 3.38 10.24
C PRO A 4 13.64 4.78 10.67
N GLU A 5 14.22 5.85 10.14
CA GLU A 5 13.84 7.22 10.48
C GLU A 5 12.45 7.54 9.91
N ILE A 6 12.19 7.10 8.68
CA ILE A 6 10.88 7.23 8.05
C ILE A 6 9.82 6.44 8.82
N LEU A 7 10.15 5.21 9.23
CA LEU A 7 9.23 4.38 10.00
C LEU A 7 8.88 5.01 11.35
N LEU A 8 9.87 5.53 12.08
CA LEU A 8 9.65 6.20 13.36
C LEU A 8 8.78 7.46 13.17
N SER A 9 9.12 8.31 12.19
CA SER A 9 8.35 9.51 11.87
C SER A 9 6.89 9.18 11.49
N ALA A 10 6.70 8.09 10.73
CA ALA A 10 5.39 7.57 10.41
C ALA A 10 4.61 7.12 11.66
N GLN A 11 5.24 6.33 12.55
CA GLN A 11 4.58 5.87 13.77
C GLN A 11 4.15 7.02 14.67
N ASP A 12 5.00 8.03 14.86
CA ASP A 12 4.69 9.21 15.67
C ASP A 12 3.55 10.03 15.07
N LYS A 13 3.57 10.27 13.75
CA LYS A 13 2.45 10.93 13.08
C LYS A 13 1.17 10.12 13.16
N PHE A 14 1.23 8.80 13.01
CA PHE A 14 0.02 7.98 13.15
C PHE A 14 -0.55 8.06 14.58
N ARG A 15 0.30 8.08 15.61
CA ARG A 15 -0.12 8.29 17.00
C ARG A 15 -0.90 9.61 17.13
N GLU A 16 -0.35 10.71 16.63
CA GLU A 16 -0.99 12.03 16.60
C GLU A 16 -2.36 12.01 15.89
N LEU A 17 -2.45 11.33 14.74
CA LEU A 17 -3.70 11.23 13.98
C LEU A 17 -4.74 10.37 14.71
N SER A 18 -4.32 9.28 15.35
CA SER A 18 -5.19 8.34 16.06
C SER A 18 -5.85 8.95 17.30
N GLU A 19 -5.22 9.95 17.92
CA GLU A 19 -5.81 10.72 19.02
C GLU A 19 -6.97 11.62 18.56
N LYS A 20 -6.97 12.01 17.29
CA LYS A 20 -7.97 12.91 16.69
C LYS A 20 -9.07 12.18 15.91
N PHE A 21 -8.84 10.92 15.54
CA PHE A 21 -9.74 10.13 14.71
C PHE A 21 -9.60 8.63 14.97
N ASP A 22 -10.68 7.99 15.38
CA ASP A 22 -10.77 6.56 15.73
C ASP A 22 -11.26 5.66 14.58
N GLY A 23 -11.63 6.25 13.44
CA GLY A 23 -12.18 5.54 12.28
C GLY A 23 -11.17 4.73 11.46
N PHE A 24 -9.91 4.65 11.88
CA PHE A 24 -8.88 3.83 11.22
C PHE A 24 -9.16 2.33 11.40
N ILE A 25 -9.15 1.57 10.30
CA ILE A 25 -9.15 0.11 10.29
C ILE A 25 -7.72 -0.41 10.14
N SER A 26 -6.96 0.15 9.19
CA SER A 26 -5.54 -0.12 9.03
C SER A 26 -4.82 1.05 8.36
N VAL A 27 -3.55 1.23 8.68
CA VAL A 27 -2.67 2.18 8.00
C VAL A 27 -1.42 1.46 7.54
N ILE A 28 -1.07 1.64 6.27
CA ILE A 28 0.10 1.04 5.63
C ILE A 28 1.06 2.16 5.27
N LEU A 29 2.34 1.99 5.55
CA LEU A 29 3.42 2.79 5.03
C LEU A 29 4.00 2.09 3.80
N ASP A 30 3.95 2.75 2.65
CA ASP A 30 4.58 2.29 1.39
C ASP A 30 5.55 3.35 0.86
N ASN A 31 6.35 2.96 -0.14
CA ASN A 31 7.22 3.88 -0.89
C ASN A 31 7.01 3.82 -2.41
N TRP A 32 5.84 3.38 -2.88
CA TRP A 32 5.56 3.13 -4.30
C TRP A 32 5.57 4.41 -5.16
N ARG A 33 5.17 5.55 -4.59
CA ARG A 33 5.28 6.87 -5.22
C ARG A 33 5.90 7.88 -4.25
N GLY A 34 6.94 7.46 -3.55
CA GLY A 34 7.45 8.15 -2.36
C GLY A 34 6.74 7.68 -1.10
N TYR A 35 7.37 7.93 0.05
CA TYR A 35 6.87 7.45 1.33
C TYR A 35 5.52 8.08 1.66
N ARG A 36 4.51 7.26 1.94
CA ARG A 36 3.15 7.74 2.24
C ARG A 36 2.35 6.75 3.07
N PHE A 37 1.28 7.25 3.67
CA PHE A 37 0.24 6.39 4.22
C PHE A 37 -0.79 5.98 3.19
N ILE A 38 -1.18 4.71 3.24
CA ILE A 38 -2.40 4.16 2.69
C ILE A 38 -3.38 3.93 3.84
N TYR A 39 -4.52 4.62 3.76
CA TYR A 39 -5.57 4.61 4.75
C TYR A 39 -6.70 3.66 4.36
N ASN A 40 -6.98 2.74 5.26
CA ASN A 40 -8.18 1.94 5.27
C ASN A 40 -9.06 2.41 6.44
N VAL A 41 -10.16 3.05 6.10
CA VAL A 41 -11.26 3.46 7.00
C VAL A 41 -12.57 2.82 6.52
N GLU A 42 -13.62 2.81 7.34
CA GLU A 42 -14.91 2.21 6.93
C GLU A 42 -15.48 2.85 5.65
N MET A 43 -15.28 4.16 5.49
CA MET A 43 -15.80 4.93 4.34
C MET A 43 -14.98 4.76 3.05
N THR A 44 -13.86 4.02 3.07
CA THR A 44 -12.94 3.92 1.92
C THR A 44 -13.59 3.28 0.70
N ALA A 45 -14.50 2.33 0.91
CA ALA A 45 -15.28 1.69 -0.15
C ALA A 45 -16.24 2.66 -0.88
N CYS A 46 -16.67 3.73 -0.19
CA CYS A 46 -17.64 4.71 -0.68
C CYS A 46 -17.00 5.98 -1.25
N CYS A 47 -15.66 6.04 -1.40
CA CYS A 47 -14.90 7.20 -1.89
C CYS A 47 -15.06 7.45 -3.41
N ARG A 48 -16.28 7.36 -3.93
CA ARG A 48 -16.62 7.62 -5.35
C ARG A 48 -17.01 9.08 -5.61
N TYR A 49 -17.46 9.83 -4.60
CA TYR A 49 -17.99 11.19 -4.76
C TYR A 49 -17.30 12.17 -3.81
N GLY A 50 -16.17 12.77 -4.26
CA GLY A 50 -15.38 13.82 -3.59
C GLY A 50 -15.97 14.34 -2.29
N CYS A 51 -15.82 13.56 -1.22
CA CYS A 51 -16.71 13.71 -0.07
C CYS A 51 -16.19 14.88 0.77
N VAL A 52 -16.78 16.06 0.57
CA VAL A 52 -16.51 17.29 1.33
C VAL A 52 -16.69 17.08 2.84
N ARG A 53 -17.41 16.02 3.23
CA ARG A 53 -17.66 15.62 4.62
C ARG A 53 -16.86 14.39 5.06
N CYS A 54 -15.89 13.93 4.27
CA CYS A 54 -15.07 12.78 4.66
C CYS A 54 -14.27 13.14 5.92
N PRO A 55 -14.47 12.47 7.06
CA PRO A 55 -13.77 12.80 8.30
C PRO A 55 -12.25 12.71 8.14
N LEU A 56 -11.77 11.72 7.38
CA LEU A 56 -10.36 11.58 7.04
C LEU A 56 -9.83 12.74 6.19
N ALA A 57 -10.61 13.24 5.23
CA ALA A 57 -10.21 14.40 4.43
C ALA A 57 -10.17 15.69 5.26
N VAL A 58 -11.12 15.86 6.20
CA VAL A 58 -11.14 16.99 7.13
C VAL A 58 -9.95 16.94 8.09
N LEU A 59 -9.64 15.75 8.61
CA LEU A 59 -8.49 15.52 9.49
C LEU A 59 -7.17 15.89 8.81
N LEU A 60 -7.00 15.49 7.55
CA LEU A 60 -5.74 15.57 6.83
C LEU A 60 -5.58 16.81 5.94
N LYS A 61 -6.55 17.75 5.96
CA LYS A 61 -6.59 18.89 5.03
C LYS A 61 -5.39 19.84 5.16
N ASP A 62 -4.84 19.95 6.36
CA ASP A 62 -3.73 20.86 6.71
C ASP A 62 -2.38 20.13 6.81
N GLU A 63 -2.36 18.80 6.59
CA GLU A 63 -1.11 18.03 6.59
C GLU A 63 -0.24 18.45 5.40
N LYS A 64 1.04 18.70 5.69
CA LYS A 64 2.04 19.10 4.70
C LYS A 64 2.91 17.91 4.31
N ASP A 65 3.50 18.01 3.13
CA ASP A 65 4.51 17.04 2.71
C ASP A 65 5.78 17.23 3.56
N GLY A 66 6.36 16.12 3.99
CA GLY A 66 7.62 16.06 4.70
C GLY A 66 8.48 14.88 4.20
N ALA A 67 9.23 14.25 5.09
CA ALA A 67 9.99 13.04 4.77
C ALA A 67 9.09 11.88 4.29
N PHE A 68 7.82 11.89 4.71
CA PHE A 68 6.77 11.08 4.13
C PHE A 68 5.46 11.89 4.05
N THR A 69 4.50 11.39 3.29
CA THR A 69 3.22 12.04 3.01
C THR A 69 2.09 11.44 3.86
N ALA A 70 1.58 12.22 4.81
CA ALA A 70 0.35 11.88 5.55
C ALA A 70 -0.93 12.44 4.90
N ARG A 71 -0.85 13.47 4.06
CA ARG A 71 -2.06 14.03 3.43
C ARG A 71 -2.70 13.06 2.44
N LEU A 72 -3.96 13.32 2.10
CA LEU A 72 -4.62 12.64 0.99
C LEU A 72 -4.05 13.13 -0.35
N LEU A 73 -3.67 12.17 -1.20
CA LEU A 73 -3.09 12.43 -2.51
C LEU A 73 -4.17 12.34 -3.59
N PRO A 74 -4.56 13.46 -4.24
CA PRO A 74 -5.57 13.43 -5.30
C PRO A 74 -5.16 12.51 -6.45
N ALA A 75 -6.07 11.64 -6.88
CA ALA A 75 -5.84 10.72 -7.99
C ALA A 75 -6.29 11.35 -9.31
N GLY A 76 -5.35 11.50 -10.25
CA GLY A 76 -5.63 11.93 -11.61
C GLY A 76 -6.28 10.83 -12.47
N LYS A 77 -6.59 11.15 -13.73
CA LYS A 77 -7.16 10.16 -14.68
C LYS A 77 -6.25 8.94 -14.89
N ARG A 78 -4.92 9.16 -14.92
CA ARG A 78 -3.94 8.08 -15.09
C ARG A 78 -3.87 7.19 -13.85
N ASP A 79 -3.84 7.80 -12.68
CA ASP A 79 -3.84 7.11 -11.40
C ASP A 79 -5.05 6.21 -11.24
N LYS A 80 -6.24 6.71 -11.57
CA LYS A 80 -7.47 5.94 -11.43
C LYS A 80 -7.53 4.70 -12.32
N ARG A 81 -6.81 4.70 -13.44
CA ARG A 81 -6.67 3.52 -14.30
C ARG A 81 -5.78 2.45 -13.68
N LEU A 82 -4.79 2.83 -12.88
CA LEU A 82 -3.80 1.92 -12.31
C LEU A 82 -4.17 1.46 -10.90
N PHE A 83 -4.73 2.36 -10.10
CA PHE A 83 -4.99 2.11 -8.68
C PHE A 83 -6.48 1.96 -8.38
N GLY A 84 -7.38 2.21 -9.34
CA GLY A 84 -8.82 2.14 -9.17
C GLY A 84 -9.51 3.50 -8.97
N PRO A 85 -10.85 3.53 -8.91
CA PRO A 85 -11.66 4.72 -9.21
C PRO A 85 -11.66 5.82 -8.11
N GLN A 86 -11.09 5.55 -6.94
CA GLN A 86 -11.11 6.46 -5.80
C GLN A 86 -10.49 7.82 -6.15
N ASN A 87 -11.02 8.89 -5.55
CA ASN A 87 -10.52 10.25 -5.76
C ASN A 87 -9.18 10.53 -5.09
N PHE A 88 -8.76 9.68 -4.14
CA PHE A 88 -7.47 9.77 -3.48
C PHE A 88 -6.71 8.45 -3.64
N LEU A 89 -5.44 8.54 -4.02
CA LEU A 89 -4.55 7.41 -4.26
C LEU A 89 -4.41 6.51 -3.04
N ASN A 90 -4.32 7.13 -1.88
CA ASN A 90 -4.07 6.48 -0.61
C ASN A 90 -5.31 6.06 0.17
N CYS A 91 -6.52 6.19 -0.39
CA CYS A 91 -7.72 5.65 0.23
C CYS A 91 -8.00 4.25 -0.34
N LYS A 92 -7.51 3.19 0.32
CA LYS A 92 -7.68 1.80 -0.10
C LYS A 92 -7.92 0.86 1.07
N SER A 93 -8.82 -0.12 0.89
CA SER A 93 -8.76 -1.32 1.73
C SER A 93 -7.46 -2.10 1.44
N ILE A 94 -7.04 -2.95 2.39
CA ILE A 94 -5.89 -3.84 2.21
C ILE A 94 -6.04 -4.66 0.91
N SER A 95 -7.22 -5.23 0.66
CA SER A 95 -7.49 -6.03 -0.54
C SER A 95 -7.42 -5.21 -1.83
N GLN A 96 -7.96 -3.98 -1.84
CA GLN A 96 -7.85 -3.09 -2.99
C GLN A 96 -6.39 -2.72 -3.26
N TYR A 97 -5.63 -2.46 -2.21
CA TYR A 97 -4.22 -2.09 -2.34
C TYR A 97 -3.37 -3.26 -2.84
N GLN A 98 -3.64 -4.48 -2.36
CA GLN A 98 -3.04 -5.71 -2.86
C GLN A 98 -3.30 -5.89 -4.36
N ASN A 99 -4.55 -5.68 -4.80
CA ASN A 99 -4.89 -5.80 -6.21
C ASN A 99 -4.16 -4.77 -7.06
N CYS A 100 -3.94 -3.55 -6.56
CA CYS A 100 -3.15 -2.55 -7.30
C CYS A 100 -1.76 -3.10 -7.64
N TYR A 101 -1.04 -3.70 -6.68
CA TYR A 101 0.27 -4.31 -6.93
C TYR A 101 0.19 -5.47 -7.91
N THR A 102 -0.81 -6.36 -7.75
CA THR A 102 -1.03 -7.47 -8.69
C THR A 102 -1.24 -6.96 -10.11
N ASP A 103 -2.16 -6.02 -10.31
CA ASP A 103 -2.52 -5.47 -11.62
C ASP A 103 -1.29 -4.77 -12.24
N PHE A 104 -0.51 -4.02 -11.45
CA PHE A 104 0.69 -3.37 -11.95
C PHE A 104 1.77 -4.39 -12.37
N LEU A 105 2.05 -5.40 -11.55
CA LEU A 105 2.96 -6.50 -11.90
C LEU A 105 2.54 -7.20 -13.19
N VAL A 106 1.23 -7.47 -13.34
CA VAL A 106 0.68 -8.21 -14.48
C VAL A 106 0.67 -7.35 -15.74
N GLU A 107 0.23 -6.11 -15.67
CA GLU A 107 -0.06 -5.28 -16.83
C GLU A 107 1.06 -4.32 -17.23
N ARG A 108 2.01 -4.03 -16.33
CA ARG A 108 3.00 -2.94 -16.52
C ARG A 108 4.46 -3.35 -16.38
N CYS A 109 4.76 -4.42 -15.66
CA CYS A 109 6.13 -4.92 -15.54
C CYS A 109 6.40 -6.01 -16.61
N PHE A 110 7.30 -5.75 -17.55
CA PHE A 110 7.59 -6.68 -18.66
C PHE A 110 9.01 -7.24 -18.61
N THR A 111 9.92 -6.48 -18.02
CA THR A 111 11.33 -6.85 -17.84
C THR A 111 11.56 -7.43 -16.46
N ARG A 112 12.68 -8.15 -16.31
CA ARG A 112 13.09 -8.71 -15.01
C ARG A 112 13.26 -7.61 -13.98
N GLU A 113 13.89 -6.51 -14.38
CA GLU A 113 14.21 -5.35 -13.54
C GLU A 113 12.93 -4.69 -13.03
N GLU A 114 11.93 -4.49 -13.90
CA GLU A 114 10.62 -3.94 -13.51
C GLU A 114 9.87 -4.87 -12.55
N ILE A 115 9.90 -6.19 -12.79
CA ILE A 115 9.25 -7.16 -11.93
C ILE A 115 9.92 -7.18 -10.55
N PHE A 116 11.25 -7.22 -10.52
CA PHE A 116 12.01 -7.30 -9.28
C PHE A 116 11.88 -6.01 -8.47
N GLY A 117 11.97 -4.84 -9.13
CA GLY A 117 11.77 -3.55 -8.48
C GLY A 117 10.37 -3.39 -7.89
N GLU A 118 9.34 -3.86 -8.58
CA GLU A 118 7.97 -3.83 -8.06
C GLU A 118 7.80 -4.80 -6.87
N LEU A 119 8.40 -5.99 -6.92
CA LEU A 119 8.41 -6.92 -5.79
C LEU A 119 9.21 -6.38 -4.59
N ASP A 120 10.26 -5.59 -4.80
CA ASP A 120 10.96 -4.89 -3.72
C ASP A 120 10.02 -3.91 -3.00
N LEU A 121 9.13 -3.22 -3.72
CA LEU A 121 8.12 -2.35 -3.11
C LEU A 121 7.11 -3.15 -2.29
N VAL A 122 6.64 -4.30 -2.82
CA VAL A 122 5.76 -5.23 -2.10
C VAL A 122 6.44 -5.75 -0.83
N LYS A 123 7.73 -6.08 -0.90
CA LYS A 123 8.51 -6.53 0.25
C LYS A 123 8.63 -5.46 1.32
N ASN A 124 8.81 -4.20 0.91
CA ASN A 124 9.10 -3.08 1.81
C ASN A 124 7.87 -2.43 2.43
N MET A 125 6.64 -2.69 1.97
CA MET A 125 5.46 -2.12 2.64
C MET A 125 5.34 -2.66 4.07
N GLN A 126 4.87 -1.79 4.97
CA GLN A 126 4.65 -2.12 6.37
C GLN A 126 3.28 -1.66 6.83
N ILE A 127 2.58 -2.50 7.57
CA ILE A 127 1.33 -2.14 8.25
C ILE A 127 1.72 -1.55 9.59
N ILE A 128 1.63 -0.22 9.72
CA ILE A 128 1.97 0.49 10.95
C ILE A 128 0.84 0.44 11.99
N TYR A 129 -0.39 0.16 11.54
CA TYR A 129 -1.55 0.03 12.41
C TYR A 129 -2.59 -0.91 11.84
N SER A 130 -3.19 -1.71 12.72
CA SER A 130 -4.37 -2.52 12.45
C SER A 130 -5.29 -2.51 13.67
N ARG A 131 -6.55 -2.11 13.49
CA ARG A 131 -7.57 -2.14 14.55
C ARG A 131 -7.72 -3.52 15.21
N PHE A 132 -7.49 -4.57 14.43
CA PHE A 132 -7.59 -5.97 14.87
C PHE A 132 -6.23 -6.62 15.17
N GLY A 133 -5.17 -5.81 15.31
CA GLY A 133 -3.80 -6.28 15.51
C GLY A 133 -3.29 -7.18 14.37
N ALA A 134 -2.27 -7.98 14.69
CA ALA A 134 -1.65 -9.01 13.84
C ALA A 134 -1.05 -8.46 12.53
N GLU A 135 -0.41 -7.31 12.60
CA GLU A 135 0.19 -6.57 11.49
C GLU A 135 1.12 -7.46 10.66
N LYS A 136 2.05 -8.17 11.31
CA LYS A 136 2.99 -9.09 10.63
C LYS A 136 2.27 -10.18 9.83
N ASN A 137 1.25 -10.83 10.42
CA ASN A 137 0.49 -11.87 9.72
C ASN A 137 -0.28 -11.29 8.53
N LYS A 138 -0.81 -10.08 8.65
CA LYS A 138 -1.51 -9.37 7.57
C LYS A 138 -0.55 -8.95 6.45
N GLU A 139 0.65 -8.51 6.78
CA GLU A 139 1.71 -8.23 5.80
C GLU A 139 2.12 -9.50 5.05
N THR A 140 2.36 -10.60 5.76
CA THR A 140 2.66 -11.90 5.14
C THR A 140 1.53 -12.32 4.19
N ALA A 141 0.28 -12.26 4.65
CA ALA A 141 -0.88 -12.60 3.83
C ALA A 141 -1.02 -11.68 2.60
N PHE A 142 -0.74 -10.39 2.74
CA PHE A 142 -0.72 -9.43 1.63
C PHE A 142 0.31 -9.84 0.59
N ARG A 143 1.56 -10.05 1.00
CA ARG A 143 2.66 -10.39 0.09
C ARG A 143 2.40 -11.73 -0.62
N GLN A 144 1.87 -12.72 0.11
CA GLN A 144 1.42 -14.00 -0.45
C GLN A 144 0.31 -13.82 -1.48
N GLY A 145 -0.68 -12.99 -1.19
CA GLY A 145 -1.79 -12.75 -2.12
C GLY A 145 -1.34 -12.01 -3.38
N VAL A 146 -0.44 -11.02 -3.28
CA VAL A 146 0.17 -10.39 -4.46
C VAL A 146 0.85 -11.43 -5.34
N VAL A 147 1.76 -12.23 -4.78
CA VAL A 147 2.53 -13.24 -5.52
C VAL A 147 1.61 -14.28 -6.16
N ARG A 148 0.70 -14.85 -5.37
CA ARG A 148 -0.24 -15.89 -5.84
C ARG A 148 -1.08 -15.36 -7.01
N ASN A 149 -1.66 -14.18 -6.87
CA ASN A 149 -2.52 -13.62 -7.91
C ASN A 149 -1.71 -13.22 -9.15
N ALA A 150 -0.52 -12.63 -8.97
CA ALA A 150 0.33 -12.25 -10.09
C ALA A 150 0.80 -13.48 -10.89
N ILE A 151 1.22 -14.58 -10.23
CA ILE A 151 1.56 -15.84 -10.89
C ILE A 151 0.38 -16.39 -11.69
N ALA A 152 -0.82 -16.39 -11.10
CA ALA A 152 -2.01 -16.90 -11.76
C ALA A 152 -2.42 -16.11 -13.03
N LEU A 153 -2.05 -14.83 -13.10
CA LEU A 153 -2.52 -13.90 -14.15
C LEU A 153 -1.45 -13.47 -15.16
N SER A 154 -0.16 -13.66 -14.89
CA SER A 154 0.93 -13.03 -15.66
C SER A 154 1.58 -13.87 -16.77
N GLY A 155 1.13 -15.12 -16.96
CA GLY A 155 1.70 -16.07 -17.91
C GLY A 155 3.03 -16.68 -17.44
N VAL A 156 3.48 -17.74 -18.13
CA VAL A 156 4.57 -18.63 -17.67
C VAL A 156 5.87 -17.88 -17.36
N ARG A 157 6.40 -17.11 -18.32
CA ARG A 157 7.69 -16.42 -18.16
C ARG A 157 7.71 -15.45 -16.98
N LYS A 158 6.62 -14.70 -16.76
CA LYS A 158 6.55 -13.73 -15.65
C LYS A 158 6.37 -14.45 -14.32
N ALA A 159 5.58 -15.52 -14.28
CA ALA A 159 5.47 -16.38 -13.10
C ALA A 159 6.82 -16.95 -12.67
N GLU A 160 7.65 -17.43 -13.62
CA GLU A 160 9.00 -17.92 -13.35
C GLU A 160 9.89 -16.84 -12.71
N LEU A 161 9.87 -15.61 -13.26
CA LEU A 161 10.63 -14.48 -12.71
C LEU A 161 10.16 -14.08 -11.30
N ILE A 162 8.85 -14.09 -11.04
CA ILE A 162 8.29 -13.81 -9.71
C ILE A 162 8.75 -14.89 -8.72
N GLN A 163 8.66 -16.16 -9.09
CA GLN A 163 9.12 -17.28 -8.24
C GLN A 163 10.62 -17.22 -7.99
N GLU A 164 11.40 -16.87 -9.01
CA GLU A 164 12.84 -16.67 -8.88
C GLU A 164 13.16 -15.57 -7.85
N TYR A 165 12.52 -14.41 -7.95
CA TYR A 165 12.70 -13.33 -7.00
C TYR A 165 12.40 -13.79 -5.56
N VAL A 166 11.27 -14.48 -5.34
CA VAL A 166 10.88 -14.99 -4.02
C VAL A 166 11.95 -15.96 -3.47
N ARG A 167 12.47 -16.87 -4.31
CA ARG A 167 13.53 -17.80 -3.92
C ARG A 167 14.84 -17.10 -3.54
N LEU A 168 15.21 -16.03 -4.27
CA LEU A 168 16.38 -15.21 -3.97
C LEU A 168 16.21 -14.33 -2.74
N ASN A 169 14.98 -14.15 -2.25
CA ASN A 169 14.63 -13.30 -1.12
C ASN A 169 13.88 -14.11 -0.04
N PRO A 170 14.57 -14.98 0.73
CA PRO A 170 13.91 -15.85 1.71
C PRO A 170 13.10 -15.10 2.78
N GLY A 171 13.44 -13.85 3.08
CA GLY A 171 12.67 -12.97 3.99
C GLY A 171 11.48 -12.25 3.35
N PHE A 172 11.11 -12.55 2.10
CA PHE A 172 10.04 -11.84 1.39
C PHE A 172 8.70 -11.93 2.12
N PHE A 173 8.35 -13.09 2.67
CA PHE A 173 7.10 -13.27 3.41
C PHE A 173 7.19 -12.94 4.90
N GLY A 174 8.32 -12.38 5.36
CA GLY A 174 8.65 -12.18 6.78
C GLY A 174 9.81 -13.08 7.22
N SER A 175 10.48 -12.70 8.30
CA SER A 175 11.52 -13.53 8.92
C SER A 175 10.90 -14.79 9.53
N HIS A 176 11.52 -15.94 9.27
CA HIS A 176 11.34 -17.14 10.08
C HIS A 176 11.87 -16.93 11.50
#